data_AF-A0A7C6NCM7-F1
#
_entry.id   AF-A0A7C6NCM7-F1
#
_cell.length_a   1.000
_cell.length_b   1.000
_cell.length_c   1.000
_cell.angle_alpha   90.00
_cell.angle_beta   90.00
_cell.angle_gamma   90.00
#
_symmetry.space_group_name_H-M   'P 1'
#
loop_
_entity.id
_entity.type
_entity.pdbx_description
1 polymer ?
#
loop_
_entity_poly.entity_id
_entity_poly.type
_entity_poly.pdbx_seq_one_letter_code
_entity_poly.pdbx_strand_id
1 'polypeptide(L)'
;MSKIQISEDARDFILKKADAVTVEAMELSGCFGFAIMPVVIEGEPPEPEKYDEFMSDGIKVYITKGAIFAPEGSRIYLEGDKQIYQALEIEGLRYEV
;
A
#
# COMPACT_ATOMS: atom_id res chain seq x y z
N MET A 1 -17.07 -7.07 -2.92
CA MET A 1 -16.02 -6.41 -2.12
C MET A 1 -14.81 -6.28 -3.01
N SER A 2 -14.28 -5.08 -3.16
CA SER A 2 -12.99 -4.85 -3.83
C SER A 2 -11.90 -5.60 -3.07
N LYS A 3 -10.92 -6.17 -3.76
CA LYS A 3 -9.77 -6.84 -3.11
C LYS A 3 -8.99 -5.89 -2.20
N ILE A 4 -9.09 -4.58 -2.45
CA ILE A 4 -8.41 -3.52 -1.74
C ILE A 4 -9.43 -2.47 -1.34
N GLN A 5 -9.46 -2.11 -0.06
CA GLN A 5 -10.25 -1.01 0.49
C GLN A 5 -9.33 0.13 0.89
N ILE A 6 -9.78 1.38 0.77
CA ILE A 6 -9.04 2.56 1.23
C ILE A 6 -9.91 3.26 2.26
N SER A 7 -9.41 3.52 3.47
CA SER A 7 -10.17 4.29 4.45
C SER A 7 -10.40 5.72 3.96
N GLU A 8 -11.50 6.34 4.39
CA GLU A 8 -11.91 7.67 3.91
C GLU A 8 -10.82 8.73 4.17
N ASP A 9 -10.18 8.68 5.34
CA ASP A 9 -9.10 9.57 5.72
C ASP A 9 -7.80 9.32 4.96
N ALA A 10 -7.47 8.06 4.65
CA ALA A 10 -6.36 7.72 3.78
C ALA A 10 -6.60 8.23 2.36
N ARG A 11 -7.82 8.06 1.83
CA ARG A 11 -8.21 8.60 0.52
C ARG A 11 -8.06 10.11 0.47
N ASP A 12 -8.58 10.82 1.46
CA ASP A 12 -8.44 12.27 1.55
C ASP A 12 -6.98 12.72 1.70
N PHE A 13 -6.15 11.92 2.39
CA PHE A 13 -4.73 12.17 2.51
C PHE A 13 -3.99 11.99 1.18
N ILE A 14 -4.25 10.91 0.46
CA ILE A 14 -3.69 10.61 -0.88
C ILE A 14 -4.05 11.74 -1.85
N LEU A 15 -5.33 12.11 -1.92
CA LEU A 15 -5.85 13.11 -2.87
C LEU A 15 -5.28 14.52 -2.69
N LYS A 16 -4.66 14.83 -1.55
CA LYS A 16 -3.94 16.09 -1.36
C LYS A 16 -2.64 16.16 -2.17
N LYS A 17 -2.10 15.02 -2.59
CA LYS A 17 -0.77 14.91 -3.20
C LYS A 17 -0.80 14.21 -4.57
N ALA A 18 -1.64 13.20 -4.74
CA ALA A 18 -1.69 12.35 -5.93
C ALA A 18 -3.09 11.75 -6.14
N ASP A 19 -3.30 11.08 -7.26
CA ASP A 19 -4.50 10.28 -7.59
C ASP A 19 -4.21 8.77 -7.59
N ALA A 20 -3.03 8.38 -7.09
CA ALA A 20 -2.54 7.00 -7.05
C ALA A 20 -1.74 6.73 -5.77
N VAL A 21 -1.58 5.44 -5.46
CA VAL A 21 -0.64 4.92 -4.46
C VAL A 21 0.10 3.72 -5.00
N THR A 22 1.33 3.54 -4.55
CA THR A 22 2.19 2.41 -4.83
C THR A 22 2.45 1.64 -3.54
N VAL A 23 2.30 0.32 -3.57
CA VAL A 23 2.62 -0.60 -2.48
C VAL A 23 3.87 -1.39 -2.89
N GLU A 24 5.01 -1.02 -2.32
CA GLU A 24 6.30 -1.64 -2.58
C GLU A 24 6.53 -2.86 -1.69
N ALA A 25 7.13 -3.90 -2.25
CA ALA A 25 7.72 -4.99 -1.48
C ALA A 25 9.11 -4.58 -0.97
N MET A 26 9.18 -4.04 0.25
CA MET A 26 10.45 -3.60 0.83
C MET A 26 11.15 -4.74 1.56
N GLU A 27 12.32 -5.11 1.07
CA GLU A 27 13.22 -6.05 1.74
C GLU A 27 13.89 -5.38 2.94
N LEU A 28 13.73 -6.01 4.11
CA LEU A 28 14.34 -5.58 5.36
C LEU A 28 15.21 -6.70 5.90
N SER A 29 16.52 -6.45 5.95
CA SER A 29 17.50 -7.37 6.52
C SER A 29 18.03 -6.84 7.85
N GLY A 30 18.12 -7.71 8.85
CA GLY A 30 18.74 -7.40 10.14
C GLY A 30 19.44 -8.60 10.75
N CYS A 31 20.02 -8.43 11.95
CA CYS A 31 20.76 -9.49 12.65
C CYS A 31 19.94 -10.77 12.92
N PHE A 32 18.61 -10.70 12.84
CA PHE A 32 17.68 -11.80 13.13
C PHE A 32 16.95 -12.34 11.89
N GLY A 33 17.41 -11.99 10.69
CA GLY A 33 16.90 -12.54 9.44
C GLY A 33 16.43 -11.47 8.47
N PHE A 34 15.62 -11.93 7.53
CA PHE A 34 15.10 -11.16 6.42
C PHE A 34 13.58 -11.20 6.43
N ALA A 35 12.95 -10.06 6.17
CA ALA A 35 11.52 -9.93 6.02
C ALA A 35 11.23 -9.05 4.80
N ILE A 36 10.15 -9.35 4.09
CA ILE A 36 9.60 -8.46 3.05
C ILE A 36 8.33 -7.85 3.61
N MET A 37 8.29 -6.52 3.70
CA MET A 37 7.14 -5.79 4.21
C MET A 37 6.53 -4.91 3.12
N PRO A 38 5.19 -4.86 2.99
CA PRO A 38 4.55 -3.91 2.11
C PRO A 38 4.72 -2.48 2.66
N VAL A 39 5.10 -1.52 1.81
CA VAL A 39 5.21 -0.10 2.16
C VAL A 39 4.37 0.71 1.19
N VAL A 40 3.49 1.56 1.71
CA VAL A 40 2.59 2.39 0.90
C VAL A 40 3.21 3.77 0.67
N ILE A 41 3.29 4.18 -0.60
CA ILE A 41 3.88 5.44 -1.05
C ILE A 41 2.84 6.16 -1.92
N GLU A 42 2.69 7.48 -1.75
CA GLU A 42 1.82 8.27 -2.62
C GLU A 42 2.38 8.38 -4.04
N GLY A 43 1.52 8.20 -5.04
CA GLY A 43 1.84 8.37 -6.45
C GLY A 43 1.93 7.07 -7.26
N GLU A 44 2.10 7.26 -8.56
CA GLU A 44 2.32 6.19 -9.54
C GLU A 44 3.80 5.80 -9.56
N PRO A 45 4.14 4.49 -9.67
CA PRO A 45 5.54 4.06 -9.71
C PRO A 45 6.18 4.45 -11.06
N PRO A 46 7.51 4.60 -11.11
CA PRO A 46 8.21 4.95 -12.36
C PRO A 46 8.16 3.85 -13.43
N GLU A 47 7.94 2.60 -13.03
CA GLU A 47 7.85 1.42 -13.91
C GLU A 47 6.56 0.62 -13.62
N PRO A 48 5.36 1.12 -14.02
CA PRO A 48 4.06 0.53 -13.68
C PRO A 48 3.90 -0.94 -14.09
N GLU A 49 4.60 -1.40 -15.12
CA GLU A 49 4.59 -2.77 -15.59
C GLU A 49 5.12 -3.81 -14.58
N LYS A 50 5.84 -3.36 -13.54
CA LYS A 50 6.30 -4.22 -12.43
C LYS A 50 5.24 -4.47 -11.36
N TYR A 51 4.08 -3.83 -11.49
CA TYR A 51 3.00 -3.83 -10.51
C TYR A 51 1.73 -4.42 -11.10
N ASP A 52 0.89 -4.97 -10.24
CA ASP A 52 -0.52 -5.24 -10.54
C ASP A 52 -1.32 -3.96 -10.23
N GLU A 53 -2.08 -3.47 -11.22
CA GLU A 53 -2.89 -2.26 -11.08
C GLU A 53 -4.31 -2.61 -10.64
N PHE A 54 -4.81 -1.87 -9.65
CA PHE A 54 -6.17 -1.95 -9.15
C PHE A 54 -6.80 -0.55 -9.10
N MET A 55 -8.13 -0.51 -9.13
CA MET A 55 -8.90 0.71 -8.90
C MET A 55 -9.73 0.55 -7.62
N SER A 56 -9.59 1.47 -6.67
CA SER A 56 -10.39 1.49 -5.45
C SER A 56 -10.77 2.93 -5.08
N ASP A 57 -12.06 3.20 -4.95
CA ASP A 57 -12.61 4.51 -4.56
C ASP A 57 -12.09 5.72 -5.37
N GLY A 58 -11.79 5.48 -6.64
CA GLY A 58 -11.26 6.47 -7.58
C GLY A 58 -9.76 6.72 -7.48
N ILE A 59 -9.04 5.91 -6.70
CA ILE A 59 -7.58 5.91 -6.57
C ILE A 59 -7.01 4.70 -7.32
N LYS A 60 -5.97 4.92 -8.12
CA LYS A 60 -5.18 3.82 -8.69
C LYS A 60 -4.26 3.24 -7.62
N VAL A 61 -4.25 1.93 -7.46
CA VAL A 61 -3.40 1.22 -6.50
C VAL A 61 -2.48 0.29 -7.28
N TYR A 62 -1.18 0.56 -7.23
CA TYR A 62 -0.13 -0.26 -7.82
C TYR A 62 0.47 -1.14 -6.74
N ILE A 63 0.42 -2.46 -6.88
CA ILE A 63 1.01 -3.38 -5.90
C ILE A 63 2.12 -4.19 -6.57
N THR A 64 3.30 -4.27 -5.94
CA THR A 64 4.40 -5.08 -6.50
C THR A 64 3.90 -6.50 -6.80
N LYS A 65 4.24 -7.01 -7.99
CA LYS A 65 3.81 -8.35 -8.41
C LYS A 65 4.27 -9.42 -7.41
N GLY A 66 3.45 -10.46 -7.26
CA GLY A 66 3.70 -11.56 -6.33
C GLY A 66 3.11 -11.35 -4.93
N ALA A 67 2.33 -10.30 -4.72
CA ALA A 67 1.64 -10.07 -3.46
C ALA A 67 0.57 -11.14 -3.18
N ILE A 68 0.53 -11.61 -1.94
CA ILE A 68 -0.47 -12.54 -1.42
C ILE A 68 -1.45 -11.76 -0.56
N PHE A 69 -2.71 -11.73 -1.00
CA PHE A 69 -3.82 -11.10 -0.29
C PHE A 69 -4.37 -12.04 0.77
N ALA A 70 -4.75 -11.50 1.93
CA ALA A 70 -5.52 -12.22 2.91
C ALA A 70 -6.94 -12.55 2.37
N PRO A 71 -7.62 -13.61 2.85
CA PRO A 71 -8.96 -13.98 2.41
C PRO A 71 -10.00 -12.86 2.54
N GLU A 72 -9.88 -12.04 3.57
CA GLU A 72 -10.69 -10.86 3.86
C GLU A 72 -10.38 -9.65 2.96
N GLY A 73 -9.32 -9.73 2.15
CA GLY A 73 -8.80 -8.64 1.32
C GLY A 73 -7.72 -7.84 2.02
N SER A 74 -7.35 -6.71 1.41
CA SER A 74 -6.38 -5.76 1.97
C SER A 74 -7.03 -4.41 2.22
N ARG A 75 -6.48 -3.66 3.18
CA ARG A 75 -6.97 -2.32 3.52
C ARG A 75 -5.82 -1.36 3.68
N ILE A 76 -5.86 -0.27 2.91
CA ILE A 76 -4.98 0.88 3.07
C ILE A 76 -5.64 1.85 4.04
N TYR A 77 -4.90 2.29 5.04
CA TYR A 77 -5.39 3.23 6.04
C TYR A 77 -4.31 4.23 6.46
N LEU A 78 -4.73 5.30 7.12
CA LEU A 78 -3.84 6.34 7.59
C LEU A 78 -3.54 6.09 9.08
N GLU A 79 -2.27 5.86 9.40
CA GLU A 79 -1.79 5.66 10.76
C GLU A 79 -1.12 6.94 11.27
N GLY A 80 -1.22 7.19 12.58
CA GLY A 80 -0.56 8.31 13.26
C GLY A 80 -1.44 9.52 13.57
N ASP A 81 -0.86 10.49 14.26
CA ASP A 81 -1.54 11.72 14.71
C ASP A 81 -1.41 12.85 13.67
N LYS A 82 -2.54 13.44 13.27
CA LYS A 82 -2.63 14.55 12.31
C LYS A 82 -1.71 15.74 12.60
N GLN A 83 -1.31 15.96 13.86
CA GLN A 83 -0.48 17.10 14.27
C GLN A 83 1.01 16.78 14.34
N ILE A 84 1.40 15.50 14.34
CA ILE A 84 2.78 15.07 14.55
C ILE A 84 3.31 14.36 13.30
N TYR A 85 2.62 13.30 12.88
CA TYR A 85 3.05 12.43 11.80
C TYR A 85 1.89 11.59 11.31
N GLN A 86 1.76 11.47 9.99
CA GLN A 86 0.82 10.56 9.36
C GLN A 86 1.52 9.76 8.26
N ALA A 87 1.20 8.48 8.16
CA ALA A 87 1.68 7.60 7.10
C ALA A 87 0.57 6.68 6.62
N LEU A 88 0.68 6.29 5.36
CA LEU A 88 -0.17 5.26 4.80
C LEU A 88 0.38 3.88 5.18
N GLU A 89 -0.49 3.04 5.70
CA GLU A 89 -0.20 1.66 6.07
C GLU A 89 -1.14 0.72 5.31
N ILE A 90 -0.76 -0.55 5.22
CA ILE A 90 -1.59 -1.58 4.59
C ILE A 90 -1.63 -2.86 5.41
N GLU A 91 -2.84 -3.36 5.67
CA GLU A 91 -3.08 -4.66 6.26
C GLU A 91 -3.61 -5.67 5.24
N GLY A 92 -3.50 -6.96 5.56
CA GLY A 92 -4.01 -8.04 4.71
C GLY A 92 -3.23 -8.25 3.42
N LEU A 93 -1.96 -7.82 3.36
CA LEU A 93 -1.05 -8.03 2.23
C LEU A 93 0.31 -8.52 2.74
N ARG A 94 0.90 -9.51 2.06
CA ARG A 94 2.25 -10.02 2.35
C ARG A 94 2.95 -10.53 1.09
N TYR A 95 4.25 -10.77 1.19
CA TYR A 95 5.07 -11.37 0.15
C TYR A 95 5.72 -12.66 0.66
N GLU A 96 6.04 -13.59 -0.23
CA GLU A 96 6.86 -14.75 0.11
C GLU A 96 8.32 -14.33 0.30
N VAL A 97 8.98 -14.95 1.27
CA VAL A 97 10.42 -14.76 1.57
C VAL A 97 11.21 -15.88 0.91
#